data_AF-A0A2V5NNZ0-F1
#
_entry.id   AF-A0A2V5NNZ0-F1
#
_cell.length_a   1.000
_cell.length_b   1.000
_cell.length_c   1.000
_cell.angle_alpha   90.00
_cell.angle_beta   90.00
_cell.angle_gamma   90.00
#
_symmetry.space_group_name_H-M   'P 1'
#
loop_
_entity.id
_entity.type
_entity.pdbx_description
1 polymer ?
#
loop_
_entity_poly.entity_id
_entity_poly.type
_entity_poly.pdbx_seq_one_letter_code
_entity_poly.pdbx_strand_id
1 'polypeptide(L)'
;SSMSRRIQPEYPRIPCITPSWDNSPRCRQRATVFIESSPALFQQWAANTLAKLKNSRNIPPILFINAWNEWAEGNHLEPDQRYGRSYLEALREALRSVDGG
;
A
#
# COMPACT_ATOMS: atom_id res chain seq x y z
N SER A 1 2.51 -20.12 23.53
CA SER A 1 2.56 -18.67 23.27
C SER A 1 1.27 -18.21 22.62
N SER A 2 0.49 -17.39 23.33
CA SER A 2 -0.83 -16.90 22.90
C SER A 2 -0.67 -15.81 21.83
N MET A 3 -1.04 -16.10 20.58
CA MET A 3 -1.21 -15.08 19.54
C MET A 3 -2.52 -14.33 19.81
N SER A 4 -2.42 -13.12 20.36
CA SER A 4 -3.53 -12.22 20.65
C SER A 4 -4.43 -12.06 19.42
N ARG A 5 -5.60 -12.71 19.47
CA ARG A 5 -6.66 -12.56 18.48
C ARG A 5 -7.14 -11.12 18.54
N ARG A 6 -6.67 -10.27 17.62
CA ARG A 6 -7.14 -8.89 17.50
C ARG A 6 -8.66 -8.92 17.34
N ILE A 7 -9.37 -8.31 18.28
CA ILE A 7 -10.82 -8.13 18.19
C ILE A 7 -11.10 -7.35 16.90
N GLN A 8 -11.81 -7.98 15.98
CA GLN A 8 -12.25 -7.33 14.75
C GLN A 8 -13.29 -6.28 15.14
N PRO A 9 -13.13 -5.00 14.77
CA PRO A 9 -14.14 -3.98 15.05
C PRO A 9 -15.45 -4.28 14.32
N GLU A 10 -16.57 -3.79 14.84
CA GLU A 10 -17.89 -3.92 14.19
C GLU A 10 -18.09 -2.98 12.98
N TYR A 11 -17.15 -2.06 12.73
CA TYR A 11 -17.23 -1.11 11.62
C TYR A 11 -16.34 -1.52 10.43
N PRO A 12 -16.74 -1.21 9.18
CA PRO A 12 -15.94 -1.48 8.00
C PRO A 12 -14.60 -0.73 8.06
N ARG A 13 -13.50 -1.42 7.74
CA ARG A 13 -12.18 -0.80 7.56
C ARG A 13 -11.78 -0.89 6.09
N ILE A 14 -11.64 0.26 5.46
CA ILE A 14 -11.13 0.36 4.09
C ILE A 14 -9.60 0.48 4.17
N PRO A 15 -8.85 -0.41 3.51
CA PRO A 15 -7.40 -0.37 3.56
C PRO A 15 -6.84 0.86 2.83
N CYS A 16 -5.70 1.35 3.32
CA CYS A 16 -4.88 2.36 2.67
C CYS A 16 -3.45 1.81 2.53
N ILE A 17 -2.87 1.91 1.34
CA ILE A 17 -1.49 1.51 1.05
C ILE A 17 -0.65 2.73 0.65
N THR A 18 0.67 2.63 0.77
CA THR A 18 1.58 3.71 0.40
C THR A 18 2.70 3.22 -0.52
N PRO A 19 3.06 3.94 -1.61
CA PRO A 19 4.20 3.60 -2.47
C PRO A 19 5.52 3.50 -1.70
N SER A 20 5.69 4.36 -0.70
CA SER A 20 6.85 4.43 0.18
C SER A 20 6.40 4.82 1.58
N TRP A 21 7.25 4.67 2.58
CA TRP A 21 6.98 5.19 3.92
C TRP A 21 8.30 5.40 4.67
N ASP A 22 8.65 6.68 4.86
CA ASP A 22 9.81 7.11 5.65
C ASP A 22 9.38 8.07 6.76
N ASN A 23 9.23 7.54 7.98
CA ASN A 23 8.93 8.35 9.18
C ASN A 23 10.20 8.81 9.94
N SER A 24 11.38 8.72 9.33
CA SER A 24 12.66 9.09 9.97
C SER A 24 12.76 10.55 10.44
N PRO A 25 12.13 11.57 9.81
CA PRO A 25 12.31 12.96 10.26
C PRO A 25 11.64 13.31 11.59
N ARG A 26 10.64 12.54 12.04
CA ARG A 26 9.78 12.90 13.19
C ARG A 26 9.83 11.95 14.38
N CYS A 27 10.46 10.78 14.27
CA CYS A 27 10.52 9.81 15.37
C CYS A 27 11.93 9.23 15.51
N ARG A 28 12.76 9.85 16.36
CA ARG A 28 14.16 9.50 16.63
C ARG A 28 14.42 8.00 16.92
N GLN A 29 13.47 7.24 17.49
CA GLN A 29 13.73 5.87 18.01
C GLN A 29 12.65 4.81 17.68
N ARG A 30 11.62 5.12 16.86
CA ARG A 30 10.58 4.15 16.43
C ARG A 30 10.20 4.32 14.96
N ALA A 31 11.18 4.62 14.11
CA ALA A 31 10.94 4.77 12.68
C ALA A 31 10.61 3.39 12.08
N THR A 32 9.42 3.25 11.48
CA THR A 32 9.21 2.24 10.45
C THR A 32 9.71 2.88 9.17
N VAL A 33 10.82 2.38 8.66
CA VAL A 33 11.40 2.80 7.39
C VAL A 33 11.18 1.62 6.46
N PHE A 34 10.46 1.82 5.36
CA PHE A 34 10.51 0.85 4.26
C PHE A 34 11.83 1.07 3.54
N ILE A 35 12.88 0.44 4.06
CA ILE A 35 14.19 0.40 3.43
C ILE A 35 14.00 -0.33 2.09
N GLU A 36 14.30 0.34 0.98
CA GLU A 36 14.13 -0.14 -0.41
C GLU A 36 12.68 -0.15 -0.97
N SER A 37 11.90 0.91 -0.77
CA SER A 37 10.65 1.08 -1.54
C SER A 37 10.94 0.97 -3.06
N SER A 38 10.29 -0.01 -3.69
CA SER A 38 10.42 -0.30 -5.11
C SER A 38 9.03 -0.53 -5.72
N PRO A 39 8.86 -0.24 -7.01
CA PRO A 39 7.61 -0.53 -7.72
C PRO A 39 7.17 -2.00 -7.58
N ALA A 40 8.11 -2.94 -7.53
CA ALA A 40 7.82 -4.37 -7.39
C ALA A 40 7.22 -4.72 -6.01
N LEU A 41 7.77 -4.17 -4.92
CA LEU A 41 7.22 -4.38 -3.58
C LEU A 41 5.84 -3.73 -3.45
N PHE A 42 5.67 -2.53 -4.03
CA PHE A 42 4.37 -1.86 -4.08
C PHE A 42 3.32 -2.68 -4.84
N GLN A 43 3.68 -3.24 -6.01
CA GLN A 43 2.80 -4.14 -6.77
C GLN A 43 2.33 -5.32 -5.93
N GLN A 44 3.26 -6.02 -5.25
CA GLN A 44 2.92 -7.17 -4.42
C GLN A 44 1.99 -6.78 -3.27
N TRP A 45 2.24 -5.65 -2.62
CA TRP A 45 1.38 -5.17 -1.55
C TRP A 45 -0.02 -4.79 -2.05
N ALA A 46 -0.10 -4.09 -3.18
CA ALA A 46 -1.36 -3.73 -3.83
C ALA A 46 -2.16 -4.98 -4.22
N ALA A 47 -1.54 -5.96 -4.89
CA ALA A 47 -2.19 -7.20 -5.31
C ALA A 47 -2.73 -7.99 -4.12
N ASN A 48 -1.92 -8.15 -3.06
CA ASN A 48 -2.35 -8.85 -1.84
C ASN A 48 -3.52 -8.14 -1.13
N THR A 49 -3.54 -6.80 -1.15
CA THR A 49 -4.61 -6.01 -0.53
C THR A 49 -5.89 -6.09 -1.35
N LEU A 50 -5.79 -5.96 -2.66
CA LEU A 50 -6.90 -6.10 -3.60
C LEU A 50 -7.50 -7.52 -3.55
N ALA A 51 -6.69 -8.56 -3.48
CA ALA A 51 -7.17 -9.94 -3.35
C ALA A 51 -7.96 -10.17 -2.05
N LYS A 52 -7.55 -9.53 -0.93
CA LYS A 52 -8.30 -9.57 0.33
C LYS A 52 -9.63 -8.81 0.21
N LEU A 53 -9.64 -7.66 -0.45
CA LEU A 53 -10.85 -6.89 -0.70
C LEU A 53 -11.84 -7.66 -1.56
N LYS A 54 -11.38 -8.27 -2.66
CA LYS A 54 -12.22 -9.08 -3.57
C LYS A 54 -12.90 -10.25 -2.86
N ASN A 55 -12.23 -10.87 -1.89
CA ASN A 55 -12.77 -11.99 -1.11
C ASN A 55 -13.58 -11.55 0.13
N SER A 56 -13.61 -10.26 0.46
CA SER A 56 -14.34 -9.75 1.62
C SER A 56 -15.82 -9.54 1.28
N ARG A 57 -16.72 -10.08 2.12
CA ARG A 57 -18.16 -9.82 2.03
C ARG A 57 -18.61 -8.57 2.78
N ASN A 58 -17.77 -8.09 3.70
CA ASN A 58 -18.14 -7.06 4.69
C ASN A 58 -17.42 -5.74 4.47
N ILE A 59 -16.49 -5.68 3.50
CA ILE A 59 -15.70 -4.49 3.20
C ILE A 59 -15.98 -4.12 1.75
N PRO A 60 -16.35 -2.87 1.44
CA PRO A 60 -16.48 -2.39 0.07
C PRO A 60 -15.17 -2.64 -0.71
N PRO A 61 -15.21 -2.96 -2.01
CA PRO A 61 -14.03 -3.17 -2.84
C PRO A 61 -13.34 -1.83 -3.19
N ILE A 62 -12.97 -1.07 -2.17
CA ILE A 62 -12.33 0.24 -2.26
C ILE A 62 -10.94 0.12 -1.65
N LEU A 63 -9.94 0.68 -2.32
CA LEU A 63 -8.56 0.78 -1.85
C LEU A 63 -8.14 2.25 -1.90
N PHE A 64 -7.65 2.77 -0.78
CA PHE A 64 -7.01 4.08 -0.74
C PHE A 64 -5.50 3.96 -0.96
N ILE A 65 -4.91 4.94 -1.64
CA ILE A 65 -3.46 5.04 -1.84
C ILE A 65 -3.03 6.40 -1.31
N ASN A 66 -2.12 6.40 -0.34
CA ASN A 66 -1.45 7.61 0.14
C ASN A 66 0.01 7.60 -0.34
N ALA A 67 0.50 8.54 -1.15
CA ALA A 67 -0.19 9.67 -1.74
C ALA A 67 0.05 9.73 -3.25
N TRP A 68 -0.71 10.58 -3.93
CA TRP A 68 -0.41 10.92 -5.32
C TRP A 68 0.94 11.65 -5.42
N ASN A 69 1.15 12.68 -4.61
CA ASN A 69 2.27 13.62 -4.73
C ASN A 69 2.82 14.12 -3.37
N GLU A 70 3.06 13.23 -2.41
CA GLU A 70 3.70 13.57 -1.13
C GLU A 70 5.23 13.49 -1.23
N TRP A 71 5.78 14.37 -2.06
CA TRP A 71 7.22 14.42 -2.37
C TRP A 71 8.11 14.70 -1.15
N ALA A 72 7.60 15.44 -0.17
CA ALA A 72 8.36 15.79 1.04
C ALA A 72 8.81 14.57 1.87
N GLU A 73 8.11 13.45 1.73
CA GLU A 73 8.40 12.19 2.44
C GLU A 73 8.75 11.04 1.44
N GLY A 74 9.01 11.38 0.18
CA GLY A 74 9.32 10.41 -0.90
C GLY A 74 8.19 9.43 -1.18
N ASN A 75 6.95 9.79 -0.84
CA ASN A 75 5.76 8.95 -0.91
C ASN A 75 4.83 9.42 -2.03
N HIS A 76 5.26 9.20 -3.28
CA HIS A 76 4.54 9.65 -4.46
C HIS A 76 4.26 8.50 -5.43
N LEU A 77 3.03 8.47 -5.94
CA LEU A 77 2.64 7.65 -7.09
C LEU A 77 2.89 8.38 -8.42
N GLU A 78 2.98 9.71 -8.37
CA GLU A 78 3.27 10.58 -9.50
C GLU A 78 4.57 10.17 -10.21
N PRO A 79 4.66 10.21 -11.55
CA PRO A 79 5.89 9.88 -12.24
C PRO A 79 7.07 10.77 -11.83
N ASP A 80 8.23 10.16 -11.59
CA ASP A 80 9.45 10.85 -11.19
C ASP A 80 10.61 10.60 -12.16
N GLN A 81 11.77 11.21 -11.90
CA GLN A 81 12.96 10.99 -12.73
C GLN A 81 13.66 9.64 -12.46
N ARG A 82 13.39 8.99 -11.32
CA ARG A 82 14.10 7.78 -10.87
C ARG A 82 13.46 6.50 -11.38
N TYR A 83 12.15 6.40 -11.23
CA TYR A 83 11.29 5.28 -11.55
C TYR A 83 10.29 5.60 -12.66
N GLY A 84 10.17 6.87 -13.10
CA GLY A 84 9.27 7.23 -14.19
C GLY A 84 7.84 6.82 -13.84
N ARG A 85 7.19 6.08 -14.73
CA ARG A 85 5.82 5.59 -14.54
C ARG A 85 5.72 4.27 -13.76
N SER A 86 6.83 3.71 -13.27
CA SER A 86 6.87 2.33 -12.78
C SER A 86 5.88 2.04 -11.64
N TYR A 87 5.60 3.00 -10.77
CA TYR A 87 4.59 2.84 -9.71
C TYR A 87 3.14 2.77 -10.24
N LEU A 88 2.83 3.54 -11.30
CA LEU A 88 1.53 3.46 -11.97
C LEU A 88 1.39 2.14 -12.73
N GLU A 89 2.45 1.69 -13.40
CA GLU A 89 2.47 0.40 -14.09
C GLU A 89 2.33 -0.76 -13.08
N ALA A 90 3.03 -0.69 -11.95
CA ALA A 90 2.89 -1.62 -10.83
C ALA A 90 1.45 -1.69 -10.30
N LEU A 91 0.78 -0.54 -10.12
CA LEU A 91 -0.63 -0.51 -9.72
C LEU A 91 -1.53 -1.16 -10.77
N ARG A 92 -1.30 -0.87 -12.06
CA ARG A 92 -2.06 -1.47 -13.15
C ARG A 92 -1.90 -2.99 -13.19
N GLU A 93 -0.68 -3.50 -13.05
CA GLU A 93 -0.43 -4.94 -13.03
C GLU A 93 -1.03 -5.61 -11.78
N ALA A 94 -1.02 -4.93 -10.63
CA ALA A 94 -1.72 -5.41 -9.43
C ALA A 94 -3.23 -5.56 -9.67
N LEU A 95 -3.88 -4.56 -10.28
CA LEU A 95 -5.31 -4.62 -10.64
C LEU A 95 -5.60 -5.77 -11.62
N ARG A 96 -4.81 -5.91 -12.68
CA ARG A 96 -4.94 -7.01 -13.64
C ARG A 96 -4.81 -8.39 -12.99
N SER A 97 -3.87 -8.54 -12.06
CA SER A 97 -3.64 -9.82 -11.38
C SER A 97 -4.84 -10.30 -10.55
N VAL A 98 -5.67 -9.37 -10.06
CA VAL A 98 -6.84 -9.73 -9.25
C VAL A 98 -8.12 -9.86 -10.07
N ASP A 99 -8.25 -9.15 -11.19
CA ASP A 99 -9.45 -9.19 -12.05
C ASP A 99 -9.54 -10.46 -12.90
N GLY A 100 -8.44 -11.21 -12.99
CA GLY A 100 -8.30 -12.39 -13.82
C GLY A 100 -7.60 -12.01 -15.12
N GLY A 101 -6.42 -12.60 -15.35
CA GLY A 101 -5.81 -12.61 -16.67
C GLY A 101 -6.70 -13.34 -17.68
#